data_AF-H8FV13-F1
#
_entry.id   AF-H8FV13-F1
#
_cell.length_a   1.000
_cell.length_b   1.000
_cell.length_c   1.000
_cell.angle_alpha   90.00
_cell.angle_beta   90.00
_cell.angle_gamma   90.00
#
_symmetry.space_group_name_H-M   'P 1'
#
loop_
_entity.id
_entity.type
_entity.pdbx_description
1 polymer ?
#
loop_
_entity_poly.entity_id
_entity_poly.type
_entity_poly.pdbx_seq_one_letter_code
_entity_poly.pdbx_strand_id
1 'polypeptide(L)'
;MLEHFLIAMAAHATVDISKEALKFAFDYVAARRPDLAKAAAQAEASGNLQDIEKVFRDAVGVIVAEASNGSIKIDAGVLEALNGIKFDHQHGEVQIAGARISSKLLVTGGGAGASGKTVIGGNTSLRSQGTSIEVGAGCSIVMTGGATIKQT
;
A
#
# COMPACT_ATOMS: atom_id res chain seq x y z
N MET A 1 14.92 -1.06 5.29
CA MET A 1 14.73 -2.32 6.07
C MET A 1 13.74 -2.22 7.24
N LEU A 2 13.30 -1.04 7.70
CA LEU A 2 12.17 -0.91 8.65
C LEU A 2 10.83 -0.53 7.98
N GLU A 3 10.85 -0.16 6.70
CA GLU A 3 9.66 0.19 5.91
C GLU A 3 8.73 -1.01 5.65
N HIS A 4 9.22 -2.24 5.87
CA HIS A 4 8.47 -3.46 5.59
C HIS A 4 7.67 -3.98 6.79
N PHE A 5 7.90 -3.45 8.00
CA PHE A 5 7.29 -3.99 9.23
C PHE A 5 5.85 -3.48 9.46
N LEU A 6 5.52 -2.34 8.87
CA LEU A 6 4.28 -1.61 9.16
C LEU A 6 3.11 -1.93 8.24
N ILE A 7 3.37 -2.43 7.02
CA ILE A 7 2.33 -2.72 6.03
C ILE A 7 1.89 -4.20 6.06
N ALA A 8 2.58 -5.07 6.81
CA ALA A 8 2.30 -6.50 6.89
C ALA A 8 1.48 -6.92 8.14
N MET A 9 0.77 -6.00 8.80
CA MET A 9 0.08 -6.33 10.06
C MET A 9 -1.22 -7.14 9.92
N ALA A 10 -1.61 -7.58 8.73
CA ALA A 10 -2.82 -8.38 8.51
C ALA A 10 -2.57 -9.78 7.92
N ALA A 11 -1.32 -10.23 7.77
CA ALA A 11 -1.03 -11.48 7.06
C ALA A 11 0.02 -12.38 7.73
N HIS A 12 0.02 -12.52 9.06
CA HIS A 12 0.38 -13.78 9.73
C HIS A 12 0.12 -13.66 11.24
N ALA A 13 -0.83 -14.43 11.75
CA ALA A 13 -0.89 -14.75 13.17
C ALA A 13 0.34 -15.62 13.50
N THR A 14 1.37 -15.02 14.14
CA THR A 14 2.40 -15.65 15.02
C THR A 14 3.74 -14.88 15.01
N VAL A 15 3.76 -13.59 15.37
CA VAL A 15 5.02 -12.92 15.71
C VAL A 15 4.79 -12.10 16.98
N ASP A 16 5.51 -12.41 18.06
CA ASP A 16 5.56 -11.56 19.25
C ASP A 16 6.23 -10.24 18.85
N ILE A 17 5.41 -9.24 18.49
CA ILE A 17 5.88 -7.91 18.15
C ILE A 17 6.32 -7.21 19.45
N SER A 18 7.60 -6.83 19.55
CA SER A 18 8.08 -6.10 20.72
C SER A 18 7.46 -4.70 20.81
N LYS A 19 7.35 -4.16 22.03
CA LYS A 19 6.79 -2.82 22.27
C LYS A 19 7.58 -1.75 21.53
N GLU A 20 8.89 -1.93 21.36
CA GLU A 20 9.78 -1.01 20.67
C GLU A 20 9.52 -1.01 19.16
N ALA A 21 9.30 -2.18 18.56
CA ALA A 21 8.96 -2.29 17.14
C ALA A 21 7.58 -1.69 16.85
N LEU A 22 6.61 -1.92 17.74
CA LEU A 22 5.29 -1.33 17.65
C LEU A 22 5.32 0.20 17.83
N LYS A 23 6.11 0.69 18.79
CA LYS A 23 6.30 2.13 19.01
C LYS A 23 6.97 2.80 17.81
N PHE A 24 8.03 2.21 17.26
CA PHE A 24 8.68 2.73 16.06
C PHE A 24 7.70 2.79 14.88
N ALA A 25 6.87 1.76 14.74
CA ALA A 25 5.81 1.68 13.76
C ALA A 25 4.82 2.87 13.89
N PHE A 26 4.29 3.09 15.08
CA PHE A 26 3.38 4.21 15.33
C PHE A 26 4.04 5.58 15.17
N ASP A 27 5.27 5.75 15.64
CA ASP A 27 6.02 7.01 15.50
C ASP A 27 6.26 7.35 14.02
N TYR A 28 6.54 6.36 13.18
CA TYR A 28 6.72 6.52 11.74
C TYR A 28 5.42 6.90 11.02
N VAL A 29 4.32 6.22 11.34
CA VAL A 29 2.98 6.56 10.81
C VAL A 29 2.58 7.97 11.24
N ALA A 30 2.82 8.34 12.50
CA ALA A 30 2.52 9.67 13.02
C ALA A 30 3.32 10.78 12.31
N ALA A 31 4.58 10.52 11.96
CA ALA A 31 5.40 11.47 11.21
C ALA A 31 4.89 11.72 9.78
N ARG A 32 4.32 10.69 9.12
CA ARG A 32 3.82 10.77 7.73
C ARG A 32 2.33 11.11 7.62
N ARG A 33 1.55 10.86 8.67
CA ARG A 33 0.11 11.12 8.77
C ARG A 33 -0.20 11.87 10.06
N PRO A 34 0.20 13.15 10.16
CA PRO A 34 -0.05 13.97 11.35
C PRO A 34 -1.56 14.18 11.60
N ASP A 35 -2.39 14.02 10.56
CA ASP A 35 -3.85 13.98 10.66
C ASP A 35 -4.34 12.75 11.43
N LEU A 36 -3.79 11.56 11.17
CA LEU A 36 -4.11 10.35 11.93
C LEU A 36 -3.55 10.40 13.35
N ALA A 37 -2.36 10.98 13.55
CA ALA A 37 -1.81 11.17 14.88
C ALA A 37 -2.67 12.11 15.74
N LYS A 38 -3.17 13.21 15.14
CA LYS A 38 -4.11 14.12 15.79
C LYS A 38 -5.44 13.44 16.09
N ALA A 39 -5.98 12.68 15.14
CA ALA A 39 -7.21 11.93 15.33
C ALA A 39 -7.06 10.85 16.42
N ALA A 40 -5.91 10.16 16.48
CA ALA A 40 -5.57 9.20 17.53
C ALA A 40 -5.53 9.85 18.91
N ALA A 41 -4.84 10.98 19.04
CA ALA A 41 -4.76 11.74 20.29
C ALA A 41 -6.12 12.28 20.74
N GLN A 42 -6.96 12.71 19.79
CA GLN A 42 -8.34 13.15 20.08
C GLN A 42 -9.23 11.98 20.50
N ALA A 43 -9.11 10.83 19.84
CA ALA A 43 -9.85 9.62 20.18
C ALA A 43 -9.46 9.09 21.56
N GLU A 44 -8.16 9.06 21.90
CA GLU A 44 -7.66 8.69 23.22
C GLU A 44 -8.19 9.64 24.31
N ALA A 45 -8.11 10.95 24.07
CA ALA A 45 -8.62 11.96 25.00
C ALA A 45 -10.15 11.89 25.20
N SER A 46 -10.89 11.43 24.18
CA SER A 46 -12.35 11.27 24.26
C SER A 46 -12.79 10.08 25.11
N GLY A 47 -11.91 9.07 25.31
CA GLY A 47 -12.26 7.80 25.95
C GLY A 47 -13.31 6.97 25.20
N ASN A 48 -13.73 7.38 23.98
CA ASN A 48 -14.74 6.71 23.19
C ASN A 48 -14.11 5.64 22.29
N LEU A 49 -14.43 4.38 22.57
CA LEU A 49 -13.95 3.23 21.80
C LEU A 49 -14.26 3.33 20.29
N GLN A 50 -15.37 3.98 19.90
CA GLN A 50 -15.77 4.10 18.50
C GLN A 50 -14.88 5.07 17.71
N ASP A 51 -14.39 6.12 18.37
CA ASP A 51 -13.45 7.07 17.79
C ASP A 51 -12.05 6.45 17.68
N ILE A 52 -11.66 5.62 18.67
CA ILE A 52 -10.44 4.82 18.62
C ILE A 52 -10.50 3.84 17.45
N GLU A 53 -11.58 3.07 17.31
CA GLU A 53 -11.77 2.15 16.19
C GLU A 53 -11.81 2.86 14.82
N LYS A 54 -12.35 4.08 14.76
CA LYS A 54 -12.36 4.88 13.53
C LYS A 54 -10.94 5.27 13.12
N VAL A 55 -10.11 5.71 14.06
CA VAL A 55 -8.68 5.97 13.82
C VAL A 55 -7.97 4.70 13.35
N PHE A 56 -8.27 3.55 13.97
CA PHE A 56 -7.74 2.27 13.51
C PHE A 56 -8.21 1.92 12.10
N ARG A 57 -9.47 2.15 11.72
CA ARG A 57 -9.98 1.97 10.34
C ARG A 57 -9.41 2.97 9.33
N ASP A 58 -9.07 4.17 9.76
CA ASP A 58 -8.45 5.19 8.90
C ASP A 58 -6.93 4.95 8.75
N ALA A 59 -6.32 4.27 9.72
CA ALA A 59 -4.96 3.74 9.67
C ALA A 59 -4.87 2.37 8.96
N VAL A 60 -5.90 1.52 9.06
CA VAL A 60 -6.03 0.18 8.46
C VAL A 60 -6.89 0.26 7.21
N GLY A 61 -6.26 0.18 6.05
CA GLY A 61 -6.98 0.22 4.77
C GLY A 61 -6.15 0.72 3.61
N VAL A 62 -4.87 1.02 3.85
CA VAL A 62 -3.92 1.35 2.79
C VAL A 62 -2.81 0.31 2.74
N ILE A 63 -2.59 -0.31 1.59
CA ILE A 63 -1.41 -1.16 1.33
C ILE A 63 -0.37 -0.29 0.63
N VAL A 64 0.83 -0.17 1.18
CA VAL A 64 1.96 0.51 0.53
C VAL A 64 3.09 -0.47 0.35
N ALA A 65 3.42 -0.80 -0.89
CA ALA A 65 4.52 -1.70 -1.21
C ALA A 65 5.58 -0.93 -2.00
N GLU A 66 6.78 -0.82 -1.43
CA GLU A 66 7.91 -0.07 -1.99
C GLU A 66 9.07 -1.00 -2.30
N ALA A 67 9.53 -1.03 -3.55
CA ALA A 67 10.57 -1.97 -3.96
C ALA A 67 11.97 -1.52 -3.52
N SER A 68 12.20 -0.24 -3.25
CA SER A 68 13.53 0.34 -3.01
C SER A 68 14.52 -0.03 -4.12
N ASN A 69 15.47 -0.93 -3.85
CA ASN A 69 16.40 -1.47 -4.86
C ASN A 69 16.13 -2.96 -5.16
N GLY A 70 15.09 -3.54 -4.54
CA GLY A 70 14.71 -4.94 -4.63
C GLY A 70 13.57 -5.19 -5.61
N SER A 71 12.78 -6.24 -5.36
CA SER A 71 11.62 -6.57 -6.20
C SER A 71 10.38 -6.92 -5.39
N ILE A 72 9.22 -6.51 -5.91
CA ILE A 72 7.90 -6.92 -5.44
C ILE A 72 7.24 -7.72 -6.55
N LYS A 73 6.81 -8.95 -6.25
CA LYS A 73 6.13 -9.81 -7.21
C LYS A 73 4.76 -10.22 -6.69
N ILE A 74 3.73 -10.00 -7.50
CA ILE A 74 2.36 -10.45 -7.25
C ILE A 74 1.97 -11.34 -8.43
N ASP A 75 1.95 -12.65 -8.16
CA ASP A 75 1.59 -13.69 -9.12
C ASP A 75 0.23 -14.27 -8.75
N ALA A 76 -0.79 -13.92 -9.54
CA ALA A 76 -2.17 -14.26 -9.28
C ALA A 76 -2.68 -13.77 -7.91
N GLY A 77 -3.97 -13.98 -7.65
CA GLY A 77 -4.58 -13.65 -6.35
C GLY A 77 -5.39 -12.35 -6.33
N VAL A 78 -5.92 -12.05 -5.15
CA VAL A 78 -6.82 -10.93 -4.90
C VAL A 78 -6.22 -10.05 -3.81
N LEU A 79 -6.00 -8.77 -4.10
CA LEU A 79 -5.60 -7.76 -3.12
C LEU A 79 -6.71 -6.72 -3.00
N GLU A 80 -7.27 -6.58 -1.81
CA GLU A 80 -8.31 -5.58 -1.52
C GLU A 80 -7.89 -4.72 -0.34
N ALA A 81 -8.06 -3.41 -0.49
CA ALA A 81 -7.84 -2.45 0.60
C ALA A 81 -8.99 -1.45 0.65
N LEU A 82 -9.46 -1.13 1.85
CA LEU A 82 -10.64 -0.28 2.06
C LEU A 82 -10.46 1.16 1.54
N ASN A 83 -9.23 1.68 1.57
CA ASN A 83 -8.93 3.08 1.28
C ASN A 83 -7.93 3.25 0.13
N GLY A 84 -6.83 2.49 0.08
CA GLY A 84 -5.93 2.63 -1.05
C GLY A 84 -4.83 1.58 -1.16
N ILE A 85 -4.21 1.51 -2.33
CA ILE A 85 -3.06 0.67 -2.59
C ILE A 85 -2.04 1.49 -3.37
N LYS A 86 -0.78 1.48 -2.93
CA LYS A 86 0.34 2.09 -3.65
C LYS A 86 1.42 1.03 -3.89
N PHE A 87 1.76 0.82 -5.15
CA PHE A 87 2.97 0.12 -5.56
C PHE A 87 3.98 1.14 -6.09
N ASP A 88 5.09 1.30 -5.37
CA ASP A 88 6.19 2.19 -5.75
C ASP A 88 7.43 1.39 -6.13
N HIS A 89 7.83 1.43 -7.40
CA HIS A 89 9.03 0.72 -7.83
C HIS A 89 10.33 1.41 -7.41
N GLN A 90 10.33 2.69 -7.01
CA GLN A 90 11.54 3.43 -6.61
C GLN A 90 12.73 3.21 -7.59
N HIS A 91 13.75 2.42 -7.20
CA HIS A 91 14.86 2.04 -8.07
C HIS A 91 14.85 0.54 -8.44
N GLY A 92 13.92 -0.22 -7.89
CA GLY A 92 13.75 -1.66 -8.04
C GLY A 92 12.65 -2.01 -9.04
N GLU A 93 12.10 -3.22 -8.91
CA GLU A 93 11.08 -3.74 -9.83
C GLU A 93 9.79 -4.14 -9.12
N VAL A 94 8.64 -3.74 -9.68
CA VAL A 94 7.32 -4.25 -9.28
C VAL A 94 6.75 -5.04 -10.43
N GLN A 95 6.38 -6.30 -10.21
CA GLN A 95 5.74 -7.15 -11.21
C GLN A 95 4.39 -7.64 -10.69
N ILE A 96 3.33 -7.34 -11.43
CA ILE A 96 1.94 -7.73 -11.11
C ILE A 96 1.41 -8.51 -12.31
N ALA A 97 1.02 -9.77 -12.14
CA ALA A 97 0.47 -10.57 -13.23
C ALA A 97 -0.65 -11.49 -12.73
N GLY A 98 -1.71 -11.66 -13.52
CA GLY A 98 -2.82 -12.56 -13.17
C GLY A 98 -3.66 -12.13 -11.95
N ALA A 99 -3.48 -10.91 -11.44
CA ALA A 99 -4.02 -10.48 -10.15
C ALA A 99 -5.30 -9.64 -10.29
N ARG A 100 -6.15 -9.64 -9.26
CA ARG A 100 -7.25 -8.68 -9.10
C ARG A 100 -6.96 -7.76 -7.92
N ILE A 101 -6.80 -6.48 -8.18
CA ILE A 101 -6.45 -5.48 -7.17
C ILE A 101 -7.57 -4.45 -7.10
N SER A 102 -8.11 -4.21 -5.91
CA SER A 102 -9.23 -3.29 -5.69
C SER A 102 -9.00 -2.41 -4.47
N SER A 103 -9.21 -1.10 -4.62
CA SER A 103 -9.25 -0.16 -3.49
C SER A 103 -10.01 1.10 -3.86
N LYS A 104 -10.18 2.08 -2.97
CA LYS A 104 -10.73 3.38 -3.39
C LYS A 104 -9.73 4.20 -4.21
N LEU A 105 -8.46 4.21 -3.79
CA LEU A 105 -7.36 4.90 -4.44
C LEU A 105 -6.25 3.90 -4.81
N LEU A 106 -5.96 3.72 -6.08
CA LEU A 106 -4.89 2.82 -6.53
C LEU A 106 -3.79 3.61 -7.26
N VAL A 107 -2.54 3.43 -6.83
CA VAL A 107 -1.35 4.06 -7.41
C VAL A 107 -0.34 2.99 -7.77
N THR A 108 0.16 3.00 -9.00
CA THR A 108 1.18 2.06 -9.49
C THR A 108 2.24 2.81 -10.28
N GLY A 109 3.51 2.46 -10.12
CA GLY A 109 4.62 3.10 -10.84
C GLY A 109 5.71 3.59 -9.90
N GLY A 110 6.40 4.67 -10.26
CA GLY A 110 7.48 5.26 -9.47
C GLY A 110 7.27 6.75 -9.20
N GLY A 111 7.72 7.21 -8.03
CA GLY A 111 7.72 8.63 -7.68
C GLY A 111 8.77 9.48 -8.42
N ALA A 112 8.79 10.79 -8.15
CA ALA A 112 9.84 11.66 -8.67
C ALA A 112 11.24 11.16 -8.23
N GLY A 113 12.17 11.03 -9.18
CA GLY A 113 13.52 10.50 -8.93
C GLY A 113 13.63 8.97 -8.97
N ALA A 114 12.53 8.25 -9.19
CA ALA A 114 12.56 6.81 -9.45
C ALA A 114 13.34 6.50 -10.73
N SER A 115 14.05 5.37 -10.72
CA SER A 115 14.76 4.81 -11.88
C SER A 115 14.36 3.35 -12.16
N GLY A 116 13.51 2.80 -11.32
CA GLY A 116 13.05 1.42 -11.37
C GLY A 116 12.00 1.18 -12.44
N LYS A 117 11.27 0.08 -12.27
CA LYS A 117 10.31 -0.42 -13.27
C LYS A 117 9.10 -1.07 -12.62
N THR A 118 7.91 -0.80 -13.15
CA THR A 118 6.69 -1.56 -12.85
C THR A 118 6.20 -2.24 -14.12
N VAL A 119 5.89 -3.54 -14.03
CA VAL A 119 5.26 -4.34 -15.08
C VAL A 119 3.91 -4.83 -14.57
N ILE A 120 2.84 -4.39 -15.22
CA ILE A 120 1.50 -4.97 -15.05
C ILE A 120 1.29 -5.92 -16.24
N GLY A 121 1.49 -7.20 -16.01
CA GLY A 121 1.35 -8.27 -17.00
C GLY A 121 -0.09 -8.72 -17.21
N GLY A 122 -0.27 -9.63 -18.17
CA GLY A 122 -1.59 -10.07 -18.61
C GLY A 122 -2.44 -10.75 -17.55
N ASN A 123 -3.74 -10.80 -17.84
CA ASN A 123 -4.80 -11.31 -16.96
C ASN A 123 -4.91 -10.54 -15.62
N THR A 124 -4.60 -9.24 -15.63
CA THR A 124 -4.60 -8.41 -14.43
C THR A 124 -5.72 -7.36 -14.47
N SER A 125 -6.44 -7.22 -13.36
CA SER A 125 -7.47 -6.21 -13.15
C SER A 125 -7.07 -5.27 -12.01
N LEU A 126 -7.06 -3.97 -12.28
CA LEU A 126 -6.75 -2.91 -11.32
C LEU A 126 -7.97 -1.98 -11.20
N ARG A 127 -8.62 -1.95 -10.04
CA ARG A 127 -9.90 -1.23 -9.82
C ARG A 127 -9.78 -0.18 -8.73
N SER A 128 -10.27 1.03 -9.02
CA SER A 128 -10.51 2.12 -8.05
C SER A 128 -12.01 2.42 -7.93
N GLN A 129 -12.38 3.42 -7.11
CA GLN A 129 -13.75 3.90 -7.01
C GLN A 129 -14.21 4.63 -8.30
N GLY A 130 -14.57 3.85 -9.32
CA GLY A 130 -15.11 4.35 -10.58
C GLY A 130 -14.18 4.24 -11.79
N THR A 131 -12.96 3.74 -11.61
CA THR A 131 -12.07 3.42 -12.74
C THR A 131 -11.59 1.97 -12.68
N SER A 132 -11.29 1.41 -13.85
CA SER A 132 -10.70 0.08 -13.98
C SER A 132 -9.70 0.05 -15.12
N ILE A 133 -8.59 -0.64 -14.91
CA ILE A 133 -7.63 -1.03 -15.95
C ILE A 133 -7.64 -2.54 -16.01
N GLU A 134 -7.85 -3.07 -17.22
CA GLU A 134 -7.84 -4.51 -17.50
C GLU A 134 -6.72 -4.79 -18.50
N VAL A 135 -5.78 -5.64 -18.14
CA VAL A 135 -4.68 -6.08 -19.02
C VAL A 135 -4.98 -7.49 -19.48
N GLY A 136 -5.31 -7.64 -20.77
CA GLY A 136 -5.64 -8.92 -21.39
C GLY A 136 -4.45 -9.90 -21.44
N ALA A 137 -4.73 -11.16 -21.77
CA ALA A 137 -3.71 -12.19 -21.94
C ALA A 137 -2.66 -11.76 -22.99
N GLY A 138 -1.38 -11.94 -22.68
CA GLY A 138 -0.26 -11.56 -23.55
C GLY A 138 0.04 -10.07 -23.62
N CYS A 139 -0.77 -9.21 -22.97
CA CYS A 139 -0.53 -7.77 -22.90
C CYS A 139 0.28 -7.40 -21.65
N SER A 140 0.93 -6.24 -21.68
CA SER A 140 1.57 -5.66 -20.50
C SER A 140 1.60 -4.14 -20.55
N ILE A 141 1.48 -3.51 -19.38
CA ILE A 141 1.82 -2.10 -19.18
C ILE A 141 3.18 -2.05 -18.49
N VAL A 142 4.13 -1.31 -19.06
CA VAL A 142 5.47 -1.13 -18.48
C VAL A 142 5.68 0.34 -18.17
N MET A 143 5.98 0.64 -16.91
CA MET A 143 6.31 1.99 -16.43
C MET A 143 7.76 1.97 -15.95
N THR A 144 8.55 2.97 -16.35
CA THR A 144 9.95 3.12 -15.94
C THR A 144 10.22 4.54 -15.45
N GLY A 145 11.20 4.70 -14.56
CA GLY A 145 11.55 6.01 -14.02
C GLY A 145 10.39 6.63 -13.23
N GLY A 146 10.22 7.95 -13.26
CA GLY A 146 9.14 8.63 -12.51
C GLY A 146 7.71 8.44 -13.04
N ALA A 147 7.46 7.46 -13.91
CA ALA A 147 6.14 7.21 -14.48
C ALA A 147 5.20 6.59 -13.45
N THR A 148 3.98 7.14 -13.32
CA THR A 148 2.95 6.68 -12.37
C THR A 148 1.57 6.70 -13.01
N ILE A 149 0.76 5.69 -12.68
CA ILE A 149 -0.68 5.65 -12.89
C ILE A 149 -1.37 5.83 -11.54
N LYS A 150 -2.30 6.79 -11.47
CA LYS A 150 -3.16 7.04 -10.32
C LYS A 150 -4.62 6.90 -10.72
N GLN A 151 -5.32 5.98 -10.08
CA GLN A 151 -6.76 5.72 -10.22
C GLN A 151 -7.47 6.23 -8.96
N THR A 152 -8.32 7.26 -9.11
CA THR A 152 -9.13 7.85 -8.04
C THR A 152 -10.59 7.48 -8.13
#